data_AF-A0A6V7IJ41-F1
#
_entry.id   AF-A0A6V7IJ41-F1
#
_cell.length_a   1.000
_cell.length_b   1.000
_cell.length_c   1.000
_cell.angle_alpha   90.00
_cell.angle_beta   90.00
_cell.angle_gamma   90.00
#
_symmetry.space_group_name_H-M   'P 1'
#
loop_
_entity.id
_entity.type
_entity.pdbx_description
1 polymer ?
#
loop_
_entity_poly.entity_id
_entity_poly.type
_entity_poly.pdbx_seq_one_letter_code
_entity_poly.pdbx_strand_id
1 'polypeptide(L)'
;MSNEERLRSLLSDLGKATLRGVKKCPKCGTYNGSRGLCCKNKYCNAVFKEPGERRKLSTEACKLITGSTVQVFSVRVRDKGPDFRGFVQLPNNNGSEGNLVPQSTALCFVDSCERSFDNS
;
A
#
# COMPACT_ATOMS: atom_id res chain seq x y z
N MET A 1 15.13 43.56 -28.61
CA MET A 1 13.98 43.36 -27.72
C MET A 1 13.89 44.55 -26.79
N SER A 2 12.74 45.21 -26.76
CA SER A 2 12.46 46.29 -25.82
C SER A 2 12.36 45.75 -24.39
N ASN A 3 12.52 46.60 -23.38
CA ASN A 3 12.36 46.18 -21.98
C ASN A 3 10.94 45.69 -21.68
N GLU A 4 9.92 46.21 -22.38
CA GLU A 4 8.53 45.73 -22.25
C GLU A 4 8.35 44.31 -22.80
N GLU A 5 8.98 43.97 -23.92
CA GLU A 5 8.92 42.62 -24.49
C GLU A 5 9.57 41.60 -23.55
N ARG A 6 10.69 41.98 -22.91
CA ARG A 6 11.33 41.15 -21.89
C ARG A 6 10.42 40.94 -20.68
N LEU A 7 9.79 42.00 -20.18
CA LEU A 7 8.88 41.91 -19.03
C LEU A 7 7.67 41.01 -19.34
N ARG A 8 7.06 41.17 -20.52
CA ARG A 8 5.94 40.31 -20.97
C ARG A 8 6.36 38.85 -21.10
N SER A 9 7.57 38.57 -21.59
CA SER A 9 8.09 37.20 -21.69
C SER A 9 8.38 36.55 -20.33
N LEU A 10 8.82 37.31 -19.33
CA LEU A 10 9.11 36.79 -17.98
C LEU A 10 7.83 36.42 -17.21
N LEU A 11 6.74 37.13 -17.48
CA LEU A 11 5.47 36.98 -16.77
C LEU A 11 4.44 36.14 -17.54
N SER A 12 4.74 35.68 -18.76
CA SER A 12 3.79 34.98 -19.64
C SER A 12 3.25 33.67 -19.07
N ASP A 13 3.98 33.06 -18.13
CA ASP A 13 3.62 31.79 -17.49
C ASP A 13 3.22 31.94 -16.03
N LEU A 14 3.11 33.18 -15.53
CA LEU A 14 2.69 33.44 -14.16
C LEU A 14 1.23 32.98 -13.97
N GLY A 15 0.98 32.18 -12.94
CA GLY A 15 -0.34 31.59 -12.67
C GLY A 15 -0.65 30.31 -13.45
N LYS A 16 0.18 29.90 -14.42
CA LYS A 16 0.03 28.57 -15.05
C LYS A 16 0.42 27.46 -14.08
N ALA A 17 -0.22 26.31 -14.24
CA ALA A 17 0.10 25.13 -13.43
C ALA A 17 1.57 24.72 -13.64
N THR A 18 2.36 24.78 -12.57
CA THR A 18 3.76 24.35 -12.62
C THR A 18 3.86 22.87 -12.27
N LEU A 19 4.85 22.16 -12.84
CA LEU A 19 5.17 20.79 -12.43
C LEU A 19 5.89 20.73 -11.06
N ARG A 20 5.85 21.81 -10.28
CA ARG A 20 6.43 21.86 -8.94
C ARG A 20 5.73 20.84 -8.05
N GLY A 21 6.53 20.04 -7.37
CA GLY A 21 6.00 19.00 -6.48
C GLY A 21 5.48 17.77 -7.21
N VAL A 22 5.73 17.62 -8.52
CA VAL A 22 5.46 16.40 -9.29
C VAL A 22 6.78 15.70 -9.61
N LYS A 23 6.82 14.36 -9.51
CA LYS A 23 7.97 13.51 -9.91
C LYS A 23 7.49 12.31 -10.73
N LYS A 24 8.31 11.83 -11.68
CA LYS A 24 8.04 10.55 -12.35
C LYS A 24 8.37 9.38 -11.43
N CYS A 25 7.58 8.32 -11.49
CA CYS A 25 7.90 7.05 -10.84
C CYS A 25 9.16 6.46 -11.51
N PRO A 26 10.20 6.09 -10.75
CA PRO A 26 11.40 5.47 -11.32
C PRO A 26 11.14 4.08 -11.93
N LYS A 27 10.06 3.40 -11.53
CA LYS A 27 9.70 2.07 -12.04
C LYS A 27 8.82 2.11 -13.30
N CYS A 28 7.79 2.96 -13.33
CA CYS A 28 6.79 2.95 -14.43
C CYS A 28 6.58 4.30 -15.13
N GLY A 29 7.36 5.34 -14.79
CA GLY A 29 7.25 6.66 -15.41
C GLY A 29 6.00 7.48 -15.06
N THR A 30 5.01 6.91 -14.36
CA THR A 30 3.78 7.61 -13.96
C THR A 30 4.10 8.88 -13.14
N TYR A 31 3.42 10.00 -13.42
CA TYR A 31 3.57 11.23 -12.64
C TYR A 31 2.89 11.13 -11.27
N ASN A 32 3.65 11.36 -10.21
CA ASN A 32 3.23 11.28 -8.81
C ASN A 32 3.55 12.59 -8.08
N GLY A 33 2.88 12.83 -6.95
CA GLY A 33 3.31 13.87 -6.02
C GLY A 33 4.71 13.55 -5.46
N SER A 34 5.53 14.58 -5.31
CA SER A 34 6.89 14.51 -4.72
C SER A 34 6.89 13.95 -3.30
N ARG A 35 5.83 14.27 -2.53
CA ARG A 35 5.57 13.77 -1.16
C ARG A 35 4.83 12.43 -1.12
N GLY A 36 4.47 11.86 -2.27
CA GLY A 36 3.84 10.55 -2.35
C GLY A 36 4.74 9.47 -1.75
N LEU A 37 4.14 8.53 -1.03
CA LEU A 37 4.83 7.40 -0.39
C LEU A 37 4.95 6.19 -1.32
N CYS A 38 4.01 6.04 -2.24
CA CYS A 38 3.99 5.00 -3.25
C CYS A 38 3.50 5.56 -4.59
N CYS A 39 3.70 4.79 -5.65
CA CYS A 39 3.18 5.13 -6.96
C CYS A 39 1.65 5.02 -6.98
N LYS A 40 1.00 6.05 -7.54
CA LYS A 40 -0.46 6.07 -7.76
C LYS A 40 -0.92 5.04 -8.80
N ASN A 41 -0.02 4.54 -9.65
CA ASN A 41 -0.34 3.46 -10.58
C ASN A 41 -0.41 2.15 -9.77
N LYS A 42 -1.64 1.64 -9.60
CA LYS A 42 -1.95 0.42 -8.83
C LYS A 42 -1.30 -0.86 -9.38
N TYR A 43 -0.81 -0.86 -10.62
CA TYR A 43 -0.10 -2.00 -11.20
C TYR A 43 1.43 -1.92 -11.02
N CYS A 44 1.95 -0.76 -10.63
CA CYS A 44 3.39 -0.55 -10.48
C CYS A 44 3.91 -1.04 -9.12
N ASN A 45 3.12 -0.82 -8.06
CA ASN A 45 3.44 -1.22 -6.68
C ASN A 45 4.75 -0.62 -6.13
N ALA A 46 5.31 0.39 -6.80
CA ALA A 46 6.55 1.01 -6.34
C ALA A 46 6.30 1.83 -5.06
N VAL A 47 7.05 1.53 -4.01
CA VAL A 47 7.11 2.33 -2.78
C VAL A 47 8.31 3.29 -2.90
N PHE A 48 8.07 4.59 -2.69
CA PHE A 48 9.09 5.64 -2.81
C PHE A 48 9.79 5.93 -1.48
N LYS A 49 9.06 5.76 -0.38
CA LYS A 49 9.57 5.90 0.98
C LYS A 49 8.88 4.84 1.82
N GLU A 50 9.67 3.99 2.44
CA GLU A 50 9.15 3.09 3.46
C GLU A 50 8.45 3.92 4.55
N PRO A 51 7.31 3.45 5.09
CA PRO A 51 6.77 4.02 6.30
C PRO A 51 7.86 3.91 7.37
N GLY A 52 8.42 5.03 7.84
CA GLY A 52 9.45 5.00 8.89
C GLY A 52 8.98 4.18 10.10
N GLU A 53 9.91 3.69 10.95
CA GLU A 53 9.67 2.77 12.09
C GLU A 53 8.28 2.89 12.75
N ARG A 54 7.82 4.13 13.01
CA ARG A 54 6.52 4.43 13.65
C ARG A 54 5.28 3.93 12.90
N ARG A 55 5.37 3.66 11.59
CA ARG A 55 4.28 3.10 10.77
C ARG A 55 4.46 1.61 10.47
N LYS A 56 5.54 0.96 10.95
CA LYS A 56 5.63 -0.52 10.97
C LYS A 56 4.57 -1.16 11.87
N LEU A 57 3.99 -0.37 12.79
CA LEU A 57 2.81 -0.74 13.58
C LEU A 57 1.51 -0.75 12.76
N SER A 58 1.52 -0.25 11.51
CA SER A 58 0.36 -0.35 10.60
C SER A 58 0.22 -1.74 9.97
N THR A 59 0.63 -2.79 10.67
CA THR A 59 0.09 -4.14 10.49
C THR A 59 -1.37 -4.10 10.96
N GLU A 60 -2.18 -3.24 10.34
CA GLU A 60 -3.60 -3.09 10.61
C GLU A 60 -4.29 -4.29 9.99
N ALA A 61 -4.21 -5.40 10.72
CA ALA A 61 -5.07 -6.55 10.51
C ALA A 61 -6.49 -6.10 10.88
N CYS A 62 -7.38 -6.09 9.89
CA CYS A 62 -8.79 -5.77 10.13
C CYS A 62 -9.59 -7.08 10.05
N LYS A 63 -10.32 -7.44 11.11
CA LYS A 63 -11.25 -8.57 11.07
C LYS A 63 -12.41 -8.22 10.14
N LEU A 64 -12.71 -9.09 9.19
CA LEU A 64 -13.85 -8.94 8.29
C LEU A 64 -15.11 -9.49 8.94
N ILE A 65 -16.23 -8.80 8.71
CA ILE A 65 -17.56 -9.27 9.11
C ILE A 65 -18.13 -10.05 7.93
N THR A 66 -18.04 -11.38 7.99
CA THR A 66 -18.48 -12.28 6.92
C THR A 66 -19.79 -13.02 7.24
N GLY A 67 -20.29 -12.92 8.48
CA GLY A 67 -21.44 -13.69 8.95
C GLY A 67 -21.16 -15.19 9.15
N SER A 68 -19.92 -15.63 8.97
CA SER A 68 -19.49 -17.02 9.15
C SER A 68 -18.87 -17.25 10.54
N THR A 69 -18.74 -18.52 10.92
CA THR A 69 -18.08 -18.96 12.15
C THR A 69 -16.54 -18.87 12.06
N VAL A 70 -15.98 -18.72 10.85
CA VAL A 70 -14.54 -18.56 10.63
C VAL A 70 -14.10 -17.10 10.78
N GLN A 71 -12.92 -16.87 11.38
CA GLN A 71 -12.38 -15.52 11.51
C GLN A 71 -11.48 -15.19 10.33
N VAL A 72 -11.88 -14.22 9.50
CA VAL A 72 -11.08 -13.75 8.37
C VAL A 72 -10.52 -12.37 8.69
N PHE A 73 -9.24 -12.16 8.41
CA PHE A 73 -8.54 -10.90 8.61
C PHE A 73 -7.96 -10.41 7.28
N SER A 74 -8.13 -9.13 7.02
CA SER A 74 -7.43 -8.41 5.96
C SER A 74 -6.12 -7.86 6.51
N VAL A 75 -4.99 -8.29 5.96
CA VAL A 75 -3.64 -7.88 6.38
C VAL A 75 -2.96 -7.12 5.26
N ARG A 76 -2.25 -6.04 5.59
CA ARG A 76 -1.48 -5.29 4.59
C ARG A 76 -0.24 -6.08 4.16
N VAL A 77 -0.06 -6.25 2.86
CA VAL A 77 1.13 -6.88 2.27
C VAL A 77 2.25 -5.85 2.26
N ARG A 78 3.39 -6.21 2.85
CA ARG A 78 4.57 -5.34 2.89
C ARG A 78 5.08 -5.07 1.47
N ASP A 79 5.73 -3.91 1.30
CA ASP A 79 6.49 -3.54 0.11
C ASP A 79 5.69 -3.39 -1.21
N LYS A 80 4.38 -3.70 -1.22
CA LYS A 80 3.48 -3.51 -2.38
C LYS A 80 2.58 -2.27 -2.27
N GLY A 81 2.70 -1.48 -1.19
CA GLY A 81 1.90 -0.28 -0.94
C GLY A 81 0.73 -0.50 0.03
N PRO A 82 -0.07 0.53 0.33
CA PRO A 82 -1.19 0.44 1.28
C PRO A 82 -2.43 -0.29 0.74
N ASP A 83 -2.64 -0.24 -0.58
CA ASP A 83 -3.80 -0.86 -1.22
C ASP A 83 -3.64 -2.38 -1.42
N PHE A 84 -2.42 -2.89 -1.28
CA PHE A 84 -2.17 -4.32 -1.36
C PHE A 84 -2.44 -4.95 0.00
N ARG A 85 -3.62 -5.54 0.13
CA ARG A 85 -4.04 -6.33 1.28
C ARG A 85 -4.26 -7.77 0.85
N GLY A 86 -3.81 -8.69 1.69
CA GLY A 86 -4.07 -10.11 1.59
C GLY A 86 -5.07 -10.55 2.66
N PHE A 87 -5.52 -11.79 2.59
CA PHE A 87 -6.44 -12.35 3.58
C PHE A 87 -5.81 -13.53 4.30
N VAL A 88 -6.06 -13.62 5.60
CA VAL A 88 -5.73 -14.79 6.41
C VAL A 88 -6.97 -15.23 7.17
N GLN A 89 -7.19 -16.53 7.25
CA GLN A 89 -8.24 -17.13 8.05
C GLN A 89 -7.61 -17.80 9.27
N LEU A 90 -8.14 -17.47 10.44
CA LEU A 90 -7.74 -18.06 11.71
C LEU A 90 -8.92 -18.84 12.30
N PRO A 91 -8.66 -19.97 12.99
CA PRO A 91 -9.69 -20.68 13.74
C PRO A 91 -10.26 -19.79 14.85
N ASN A 92 -11.54 -19.95 15.14
CA ASN A 92 -12.23 -19.18 16.17
C ASN A 92 -11.89 -19.71 17.56
N ASN A 93 -10.88 -19.12 18.22
CA ASN A 93 -10.47 -19.55 19.56
C ASN A 93 -11.33 -18.88 20.65
N ASN A 94 -12.61 -19.24 20.70
CA ASN A 94 -13.51 -18.78 21.77
C ASN A 94 -13.19 -19.56 23.06
N GLY A 95 -12.20 -19.10 23.84
CA GLY A 95 -12.12 -19.46 25.27
C GLY A 95 -10.86 -20.15 25.82
N SER A 96 -9.67 -19.98 25.24
CA SER A 96 -8.44 -20.40 25.93
C SER A 96 -7.42 -19.26 25.97
N GLU A 97 -7.39 -18.55 27.10
CA GLU A 97 -6.26 -17.68 27.44
C GLU A 97 -4.97 -18.53 27.39
N GLY A 98 -4.06 -18.18 26.47
CA GLY A 98 -2.67 -18.66 26.51
C GLY A 98 -2.29 -19.87 25.66
N ASN A 99 -3.18 -20.51 24.89
CA ASN A 99 -2.77 -21.62 24.02
C ASN A 99 -2.39 -21.16 22.61
N LEU A 100 -1.13 -21.45 22.25
CA LEU A 100 -0.57 -21.28 20.91
C LEU A 100 -1.47 -22.00 19.90
N VAL A 101 -2.14 -21.24 19.03
CA VAL A 101 -2.96 -21.81 17.96
C VAL A 101 -2.10 -22.75 17.12
N PRO A 102 -2.46 -24.03 16.96
CA PRO A 102 -1.73 -24.93 16.08
C PRO A 102 -1.69 -24.30 14.69
N GLN A 103 -0.49 -24.06 14.18
CA GLN A 103 -0.29 -23.42 12.87
C GLN A 103 -0.95 -24.19 11.71
N SER A 104 -1.36 -25.45 11.93
CA SER A 104 -1.94 -26.36 10.93
C SER A 104 -3.36 -25.99 10.49
N THR A 105 -4.07 -25.11 11.19
CA THR A 105 -5.46 -24.72 10.83
C THR A 105 -5.60 -23.29 10.33
N ALA A 106 -4.52 -22.51 10.30
CA ALA A 106 -4.53 -21.15 9.77
C ALA A 106 -4.29 -21.15 8.26
N LEU A 107 -5.13 -20.45 7.50
CA LEU A 107 -5.04 -20.36 6.05
C LEU A 107 -4.57 -18.96 5.62
N CYS A 108 -3.69 -18.90 4.64
CA CYS A 108 -3.09 -17.67 4.13
C CYS A 108 -3.37 -17.55 2.64
N PHE A 109 -4.22 -16.61 2.25
CA PHE A 109 -4.65 -16.40 0.86
C PHE A 109 -3.82 -15.30 0.18
N VAL A 110 -2.54 -15.18 0.55
CA VAL A 110 -1.61 -14.22 -0.06
C VAL A 110 -0.77 -14.97 -1.09
N ASP A 111 -0.64 -14.45 -2.30
CA ASP A 111 0.10 -15.11 -3.40
C ASP A 111 1.54 -15.53 -3.04
N SER A 112 2.16 -14.85 -2.07
CA SER A 112 3.52 -15.12 -1.61
C SER A 112 3.60 -16.09 -0.42
N CYS A 113 2.49 -16.68 0.03
CA CYS A 113 2.49 -17.64 1.12
C CYS A 113 2.93 -19.01 0.60
N GLU A 114 4.06 -19.52 1.08
CA GLU A 114 4.64 -20.82 0.70
C GLU A 114 3.90 -22.05 1.28
N ARG A 115 2.77 -21.85 1.98
CA ARG A 115 1.91 -22.98 2.39
C ARG A 115 0.96 -23.33 1.26
N SER A 116 1.49 -24.08 0.30
CA SER A 116 0.73 -24.75 -0.75
C SER A 116 -0.42 -25.54 -0.13
N PHE A 117 -1.61 -25.34 -0.69
CA PHE A 117 -2.90 -25.85 -0.20
C PHE A 117 -3.14 -27.34 -0.49
N ASP A 118 -2.09 -28.12 -0.77
CA ASP A 118 -2.23 -29.52 -1.16
C ASP A 118 -1.99 -30.45 0.03
N ASN A 119 -3.04 -30.63 0.82
CA ASN A 119 -3.34 -31.93 1.42
C ASN A 119 -4.83 -32.18 1.17
N SER A 120 -5.12 -32.57 -0.08
CA SER A 120 -6.39 -33.22 -0.45
C SER A 120 -6.49 -34.61 0.17
#